data_AF-A0A930UB32-F1
#
_entry.id   AF-A0A930UB32-F1
#
_cell.length_a   1.000
_cell.length_b   1.000
_cell.length_c   1.000
_cell.angle_alpha   90.00
_cell.angle_beta   90.00
_cell.angle_gamma   90.00
#
_symmetry.space_group_name_H-M   'P 1'
#
loop_
_entity.id
_entity.type
_entity.pdbx_description
1 polymer ?
#
loop_
_entity_poly.entity_id
_entity_poly.type
_entity_poly.pdbx_seq_one_letter_code
_entity_poly.pdbx_strand_id
1 'polypeptide(L)'
;MSDEKYFNFPIQLLDGFMSNPDKSLYNISKYVVYKNSLKLEFGTPLGKFKDSGDFYNLTFSNPPNALKEAEDMYLNIPEKAPNTGLNLSIFWDFLRNDKTEFDKICLLAFLGIKSILGNKSYCKVTNLYLWSRMDGKTNTIVEVSELSNEVRKYANRYQSENIKNELILNWHLIYYSRYTRGFYVSLKMSLEDLIFEAEKKRKSIKENQQKLLQKVALKKALERLKTTTN
;
A
#
# COMPACT_ATOMS: atom_id res chain seq x y z
N MET A 1 11.28 5.24 -23.23
CA MET A 1 10.86 4.85 -21.87
C MET A 1 11.72 5.67 -20.94
N SER A 2 11.16 6.45 -20.01
CA SER A 2 11.98 7.17 -19.05
C SER A 2 12.71 6.14 -18.18
N ASP A 3 14.03 6.30 -18.00
CA ASP A 3 14.85 5.54 -17.03
C ASP A 3 14.53 5.98 -15.59
N GLU A 4 13.24 5.97 -15.26
CA GLU A 4 12.76 6.52 -14.01
C GLU A 4 13.03 5.55 -12.86
N LYS A 5 13.86 6.00 -11.91
CA LYS A 5 14.30 5.20 -10.77
C LYS A 5 13.21 5.16 -9.70
N TYR A 6 13.14 4.05 -8.99
CA TYR A 6 12.17 3.84 -7.91
C TYR A 6 12.85 3.52 -6.59
N PHE A 7 12.37 4.15 -5.53
CA PHE A 7 12.64 3.80 -4.15
C PHE A 7 11.70 2.68 -3.73
N ASN A 8 12.26 1.50 -3.47
CA ASN A 8 11.50 0.33 -3.03
C ASN A 8 11.79 0.05 -1.55
N PHE A 9 10.81 0.32 -0.69
CA PHE A 9 11.00 0.34 0.77
C PHE A 9 9.75 -0.20 1.51
N PRO A 10 9.92 -0.64 2.76
CA PRO A 10 8.82 -1.18 3.57
C PRO A 10 7.90 -0.07 4.07
N ILE A 11 6.59 -0.36 4.12
CA ILE A 11 5.56 0.63 4.45
C ILE A 11 5.78 1.28 5.83
N GLN A 12 6.44 0.59 6.75
CA GLN A 12 6.75 1.08 8.09
C GLN A 12 7.58 2.37 8.11
N LEU A 13 8.32 2.67 7.04
CA LEU A 13 9.05 3.94 6.95
C LEU A 13 8.14 5.16 6.73
N LEU A 14 6.84 4.94 6.49
CA LEU A 14 5.83 5.98 6.46
C LEU A 14 5.27 6.33 7.85
N ASP A 15 5.65 5.59 8.90
CA ASP A 15 5.25 5.93 10.27
C ASP A 15 5.71 7.36 10.63
N GLY A 16 4.80 8.15 11.18
CA GLY A 16 5.02 9.56 11.50
C GLY A 16 5.17 10.52 10.31
N PHE A 17 4.93 10.08 9.06
CA PHE A 17 5.13 10.91 7.87
C PHE A 17 4.30 12.21 7.88
N MET A 18 3.05 12.16 8.36
CA MET A 18 2.19 13.34 8.41
C MET A 18 2.75 14.44 9.33
N SER A 19 3.45 14.05 10.39
CA SER A 19 4.00 14.96 11.40
C SER A 19 5.40 15.44 11.03
N ASN A 20 6.22 14.58 10.40
CA ASN A 20 7.59 14.93 9.96
C ASN A 20 7.95 14.23 8.64
N PRO A 21 7.47 14.75 7.49
CA PRO A 21 7.71 14.13 6.20
C PRO A 21 9.20 14.07 5.84
N ASP A 22 9.97 15.10 6.18
CA ASP A 22 11.40 15.17 5.89
C ASP A 22 12.18 14.04 6.56
N LYS A 23 11.87 13.75 7.84
CA LYS A 23 12.49 12.63 8.56
C LYS A 23 12.14 11.30 7.90
N SER A 24 10.88 11.08 7.53
CA SER A 24 10.46 9.85 6.85
C SER A 24 11.13 9.71 5.48
N LEU A 25 11.16 10.77 4.66
CA LEU A 25 11.83 10.78 3.36
C LEU A 25 13.34 10.54 3.49
N TYR A 26 13.99 11.16 4.47
CA TYR A 26 15.40 10.94 4.75
C TYR A 26 15.67 9.48 5.18
N ASN A 27 14.82 8.90 6.03
CA ASN A 27 14.91 7.49 6.41
C ASN A 27 14.72 6.55 5.22
N ILE A 28 13.73 6.82 4.35
CA ILE A 28 13.53 6.08 3.10
C ILE A 28 14.77 6.14 2.22
N SER A 29 15.35 7.33 2.06
CA SER A 29 16.53 7.53 1.21
C SER A 29 17.73 6.72 1.71
N LYS A 30 18.03 6.76 3.01
CA LYS A 30 19.06 5.95 3.67
C LYS A 30 18.83 4.46 3.46
N TYR A 31 17.62 3.97 3.74
CA TYR A 31 17.26 2.57 3.60
C TYR A 31 17.46 2.07 2.16
N VAL A 32 16.98 2.82 1.17
CA VAL A 32 17.06 2.41 -0.24
C VAL A 32 18.49 2.41 -0.74
N VAL A 33 19.30 3.41 -0.35
CA VAL A 33 20.72 3.47 -0.69
C VAL A 33 21.46 2.28 -0.08
N TYR A 34 21.24 1.99 1.20
CA TYR A 34 21.84 0.83 1.86
C TYR A 34 21.43 -0.49 1.19
N LYS A 35 20.13 -0.71 0.98
CA LYS A 35 19.61 -1.91 0.31
C LYS A 35 20.19 -2.10 -1.08
N ASN A 36 20.43 -1.01 -1.82
CA ASN A 36 21.08 -1.07 -3.12
C ASN A 36 22.56 -1.40 -3.01
N SER A 37 23.26 -0.85 -2.02
CA SER A 37 24.68 -1.11 -1.77
C SER A 37 24.99 -2.59 -1.51
N LEU A 38 24.05 -3.32 -0.92
CA LEU A 38 24.15 -4.77 -0.72
C LEU A 38 24.21 -5.58 -2.03
N LYS A 39 23.82 -4.99 -3.17
CA LYS A 39 23.91 -5.63 -4.49
C LYS A 39 25.27 -5.45 -5.16
N LEU A 40 26.12 -4.56 -4.63
CA LEU A 40 27.43 -4.29 -5.19
C LEU A 40 28.44 -5.31 -4.66
N GLU A 41 29.14 -5.99 -5.57
CA GLU A 41 30.10 -7.03 -5.21
C GLU A 41 31.38 -6.44 -4.61
N PHE A 42 31.98 -5.45 -5.28
CA PHE A 42 33.27 -4.86 -4.92
C PHE A 42 33.15 -3.57 -4.10
N GLY A 43 34.21 -3.22 -3.36
CA GLY A 43 34.30 -1.97 -2.57
C GLY A 43 34.13 -2.15 -1.06
N THR A 44 34.46 -1.11 -0.30
CA THR A 44 34.18 -1.07 1.16
C THR A 44 32.70 -0.79 1.40
N PRO A 45 32.12 -1.17 2.55
CA PRO A 45 30.71 -0.87 2.85
C PRO A 45 30.35 0.61 2.66
N LEU A 46 31.23 1.52 3.10
CA LEU A 46 31.05 2.96 2.92
C LEU A 46 31.16 3.39 1.45
N GLY A 47 32.08 2.80 0.68
CA GLY A 47 32.21 3.05 -0.76
C GLY A 47 30.94 2.64 -1.50
N LYS A 48 30.48 1.40 -1.29
CA LYS A 48 29.25 0.87 -1.90
C LYS A 48 28.01 1.69 -1.55
N PHE A 49 27.94 2.21 -0.32
CA PHE A 49 26.87 3.10 0.11
C PHE A 49 26.91 4.43 -0.64
N LYS A 50 28.09 5.05 -0.81
CA LYS A 50 28.26 6.28 -1.59
C LYS A 50 27.94 6.08 -3.06
N ASP A 51 28.45 5.03 -3.68
CA ASP A 51 28.18 4.69 -5.09
C ASP A 51 26.68 4.46 -5.33
N SER A 52 26.00 3.83 -4.37
CA SER A 52 24.54 3.67 -4.40
C SER A 52 23.79 4.99 -4.18
N GLY A 53 24.36 5.91 -3.39
CA GLY A 53 23.87 7.28 -3.27
C GLY A 53 23.90 8.01 -4.60
N ASP A 54 25.05 7.97 -5.29
CA ASP A 54 25.25 8.55 -6.61
C ASP A 54 24.27 7.97 -7.64
N PHE A 55 24.03 6.64 -7.59
CA PHE A 55 23.01 6.01 -8.43
C PHE A 55 21.62 6.64 -8.25
N TYR A 56 21.25 7.10 -7.06
CA TYR A 56 19.97 7.77 -6.80
C TYR A 56 20.05 9.30 -6.79
N ASN A 57 21.20 9.89 -7.14
CA ASN A 57 21.51 11.32 -7.01
C ASN A 57 21.34 11.83 -5.57
N LEU A 58 21.70 11.02 -4.57
CA LEU A 58 21.61 11.32 -3.15
C LEU A 58 22.99 11.52 -2.54
N THR A 59 23.15 12.59 -1.78
CA THR A 59 24.34 12.87 -0.97
C THR A 59 23.96 13.03 0.49
N PHE A 60 24.68 12.36 1.38
CA PHE A 60 24.50 12.48 2.83
C PHE A 60 25.61 13.34 3.43
N SER A 61 25.26 14.27 4.32
CA SER A 61 26.23 15.16 4.97
C SER A 61 27.26 14.40 5.82
N ASN A 62 26.83 13.32 6.47
CA ASN A 62 27.69 12.40 7.22
C ASN A 62 27.43 10.95 6.74
N PRO A 63 28.09 10.51 5.65
CA PRO A 63 27.88 9.19 5.07
C PRO A 63 28.15 8.02 6.03
N PRO A 64 29.21 8.02 6.88
CA PRO A 64 29.42 6.98 7.87
C PRO A 64 28.25 6.82 8.85
N ASN A 65 27.71 7.94 9.36
CA ASN A 65 26.57 7.89 10.27
C ASN A 65 25.29 7.46 9.54
N ALA A 66 25.05 7.97 8.33
CA ALA A 66 23.90 7.58 7.51
C ALA A 66 23.89 6.08 7.17
N LEU A 67 25.07 5.52 6.87
CA LEU A 67 25.25 4.08 6.65
C LEU A 67 24.88 3.29 7.90
N LYS A 68 25.42 3.66 9.07
CA LYS A 68 25.11 2.97 10.33
C LYS A 68 23.62 2.98 10.64
N GLU A 69 22.98 4.15 10.55
CA GLU A 69 21.53 4.27 10.77
C GLU A 69 20.70 3.48 9.75
N ALA A 70 21.15 3.40 8.50
CA ALA A 70 20.48 2.62 7.46
C ALA A 70 20.58 1.12 7.70
N GLU A 71 21.76 0.64 8.13
CA GLU A 71 22.01 -0.74 8.51
C GLU A 71 21.15 -1.15 9.69
N ASP A 72 21.15 -0.37 10.77
CA ASP A 72 20.31 -0.59 11.96
C ASP A 72 18.83 -0.67 11.57
N MET A 73 18.36 0.24 10.71
CA MET A 73 16.99 0.25 10.23
C MET A 73 16.67 -1.00 9.39
N TYR A 74 17.58 -1.38 8.49
CA TYR A 74 17.41 -2.54 7.61
C TYR A 74 17.31 -3.84 8.41
N LEU A 75 18.14 -4.02 9.42
CA LEU A 75 18.14 -5.22 10.28
C LEU A 75 16.89 -5.31 11.16
N ASN A 76 16.30 -4.18 11.55
CA ASN A 76 15.09 -4.15 12.38
C ASN A 76 13.77 -4.30 11.60
N ILE A 77 13.81 -4.23 10.27
CA ILE A 77 12.62 -4.44 9.44
C ILE A 77 12.38 -5.94 9.23
N PRO A 78 11.16 -6.44 9.50
CA PRO A 78 10.82 -7.84 9.24
C PRO A 78 10.99 -8.22 7.76
N GLU A 79 11.53 -9.40 7.49
CA GLU A 79 11.84 -9.88 6.12
C GLU A 79 10.62 -9.84 5.17
N LYS A 80 9.42 -10.10 5.68
CA LYS A 80 8.16 -10.10 4.93
C LYS A 80 7.36 -8.80 5.08
N ALA A 81 8.05 -7.70 5.40
CA ALA A 81 7.43 -6.40 5.46
C ALA A 81 6.79 -6.03 4.11
N PRO A 82 5.56 -5.52 4.11
CA PRO A 82 4.89 -5.10 2.90
C PRO A 82 5.62 -3.89 2.32
N ASN A 83 6.17 -4.06 1.12
CA ASN A 83 6.94 -3.02 0.43
C ASN A 83 6.04 -2.15 -0.44
N THR A 84 6.50 -0.93 -0.70
CA THR A 84 5.93 -0.01 -1.69
C THR A 84 7.03 0.59 -2.55
N GLY A 85 6.63 1.23 -3.64
CA GLY A 85 7.53 1.90 -4.58
C GLY A 85 7.19 3.37 -4.70
N LEU A 86 8.16 4.25 -4.46
CA LEU A 86 8.05 5.68 -4.71
C LEU A 86 8.93 6.07 -5.89
N ASN A 87 8.36 6.84 -6.81
CA ASN A 87 9.10 7.37 -7.94
C ASN A 87 10.13 8.40 -7.45
N LEU A 88 11.36 8.38 -7.98
CA LEU A 88 12.40 9.33 -7.60
C LEU A 88 12.00 10.78 -7.89
N SER A 89 11.25 11.06 -8.97
CA SER A 89 10.77 12.41 -9.28
C SER A 89 9.79 12.92 -8.21
N ILE A 90 8.81 12.08 -7.84
CA ILE A 90 7.84 12.37 -6.78
C ILE A 90 8.53 12.50 -5.42
N PHE A 91 9.53 11.67 -5.14
CA PHE A 91 10.33 11.81 -3.91
C PHE A 91 10.97 13.20 -3.81
N TRP A 92 11.63 13.67 -4.87
CA TRP A 92 12.26 15.00 -4.87
C TRP A 92 11.26 16.13 -4.82
N ASP A 93 10.11 15.98 -5.46
CA ASP A 93 9.01 16.95 -5.41
C ASP A 93 8.48 17.11 -3.98
N PHE A 94 8.26 16.01 -3.25
CA PHE A 94 7.82 16.06 -1.85
C PHE A 94 8.90 16.54 -0.87
N LEU A 95 10.18 16.39 -1.22
CA LEU A 95 11.29 16.84 -0.38
C LEU A 95 11.65 18.32 -0.58
N ARG A 96 11.46 18.86 -1.79
CA ARG A 96 11.94 20.21 -2.16
C ARG A 96 10.85 21.26 -2.26
N ASN A 97 9.60 20.84 -2.44
CA ASN A 97 8.48 21.75 -2.60
C ASN A 97 7.52 21.64 -1.42
N ASP A 98 6.84 22.75 -1.11
CA ASP A 98 5.79 22.75 -0.11
C ASP A 98 4.63 21.85 -0.55
N LYS A 99 4.15 21.03 0.39
CA LYS A 99 3.04 20.11 0.19
C LYS A 99 1.98 20.35 1.25
N THR A 100 0.73 20.45 0.79
CA THR A 100 -0.41 20.57 1.69
C THR A 100 -0.58 19.28 2.50
N GLU A 101 -1.34 19.34 3.59
CA GLU A 101 -1.71 18.14 4.36
C GLU A 101 -2.46 17.13 3.47
N PHE A 102 -3.26 17.62 2.52
CA PHE A 102 -3.98 16.77 1.57
C PHE A 102 -3.05 16.08 0.57
N ASP A 103 -2.03 16.77 0.05
CA ASP A 103 -1.04 16.15 -0.84
C ASP A 103 -0.30 15.00 -0.14
N LYS A 104 0.07 15.21 1.13
CA LYS A 104 0.74 14.23 1.98
C LYS A 104 -0.11 12.98 2.19
N ILE A 105 -1.39 13.14 2.54
CA ILE A 105 -2.27 11.99 2.76
C ILE A 105 -2.58 11.25 1.45
N CYS A 106 -2.66 11.95 0.31
CA CYS A 106 -2.80 11.32 -1.00
C CYS A 106 -1.56 10.50 -1.37
N LEU A 107 -0.35 11.00 -1.11
CA LEU A 107 0.87 10.21 -1.28
C LEU A 107 0.84 8.94 -0.42
N LEU A 108 0.47 9.05 0.86
CA LEU A 108 0.34 7.89 1.75
C LEU A 108 -0.69 6.88 1.24
N ALA A 109 -1.84 7.35 0.73
CA ALA A 109 -2.86 6.49 0.15
C ALA A 109 -2.37 5.78 -1.11
N PHE A 110 -1.68 6.49 -2.00
CA PHE A 110 -1.11 5.91 -3.21
C PHE A 110 -0.07 4.83 -2.88
N LEU A 111 0.87 5.15 -1.98
CA LEU A 111 1.90 4.21 -1.53
C LEU A 111 1.28 3.01 -0.78
N GLY A 112 0.23 3.25 0.00
CA GLY A 112 -0.52 2.19 0.67
C GLY A 112 -1.20 1.24 -0.32
N ILE A 113 -1.86 1.77 -1.36
CA ILE A 113 -2.46 0.97 -2.43
C ILE A 113 -1.39 0.16 -3.17
N LYS A 114 -0.26 0.78 -3.54
CA LYS A 114 0.86 0.07 -4.19
C LYS A 114 1.36 -1.09 -3.35
N SER A 115 1.44 -0.89 -2.03
CA SER A 115 1.85 -1.94 -1.10
C SER A 115 0.87 -3.11 -1.00
N ILE A 116 -0.43 -2.83 -1.04
CA ILE A 116 -1.47 -3.88 -1.04
C ILE A 116 -1.48 -4.66 -2.37
N LEU A 117 -1.31 -3.93 -3.48
CA LEU A 117 -1.33 -4.49 -4.83
C LEU A 117 -0.11 -5.38 -5.07
N GLY A 118 1.09 -4.90 -4.72
CA GLY A 118 2.35 -5.58 -5.00
C GLY A 118 2.46 -5.95 -6.48
N ASN A 119 2.62 -7.24 -6.76
CA ASN A 119 2.73 -7.76 -8.12
C ASN A 119 1.39 -8.11 -8.78
N LYS A 120 0.27 -7.99 -8.07
CA LYS A 120 -1.07 -8.35 -8.59
C LYS A 120 -1.50 -7.36 -9.68
N SER A 121 -2.26 -7.83 -10.66
CA SER A 121 -2.90 -6.96 -11.67
C SER A 121 -4.00 -6.10 -11.05
N TYR A 122 -4.77 -6.67 -10.12
CA TYR A 122 -5.77 -5.97 -9.31
C TYR A 122 -5.96 -6.64 -7.96
N CYS A 123 -6.61 -5.94 -7.03
CA CYS A 123 -7.07 -6.56 -5.79
C CYS A 123 -8.32 -5.87 -5.24
N LYS A 124 -9.03 -6.58 -4.35
CA LYS A 124 -10.11 -6.00 -3.55
C LYS A 124 -9.51 -5.53 -2.22
N VAL A 125 -9.83 -4.29 -1.85
CA VAL A 125 -9.31 -3.57 -0.68
C VAL A 125 -10.46 -3.09 0.19
N THR A 126 -10.27 -3.05 1.50
CA THR A 126 -11.18 -2.41 2.45
C THR A 126 -10.58 -1.11 2.94
N ASN A 127 -11.43 -0.16 3.37
CA ASN A 127 -10.95 1.11 3.91
C ASN A 127 -10.01 0.91 5.11
N LEU A 128 -10.34 0.02 6.06
CA LEU A 128 -9.47 -0.30 7.21
C LEU A 128 -8.09 -0.78 6.76
N TYR A 129 -8.02 -1.61 5.71
CA TYR A 129 -6.73 -2.10 5.22
C TYR A 129 -5.92 -0.99 4.53
N LEU A 130 -6.59 -0.12 3.76
CA LEU A 130 -5.94 1.04 3.16
C LEU A 130 -5.42 2.01 4.23
N TRP A 131 -6.25 2.39 5.20
CA TRP A 131 -5.86 3.34 6.25
C TRP A 131 -4.72 2.81 7.12
N SER A 132 -4.72 1.51 7.43
CA SER A 132 -3.59 0.85 8.09
C SER A 132 -2.28 1.06 7.31
N ARG A 133 -2.31 0.87 5.99
CA ARG A 133 -1.12 1.02 5.13
C ARG A 133 -0.69 2.48 4.98
N MET A 134 -1.64 3.41 4.93
CA MET A 134 -1.35 4.84 4.96
C MET A 134 -0.60 5.25 6.23
N ASP A 135 -0.91 4.60 7.35
CA ASP A 135 -0.32 4.84 8.66
C ASP A 135 0.95 4.01 8.92
N GLY A 136 1.55 3.44 7.88
CA GLY A 136 2.78 2.64 7.99
C GLY A 136 2.62 1.28 8.70
N LYS A 137 1.40 0.85 9.03
CA LYS A 137 1.17 -0.43 9.73
C LYS A 137 1.28 -1.61 8.77
N THR A 138 1.76 -2.75 9.30
CA THR A 138 1.96 -3.99 8.54
C THR A 138 0.70 -4.86 8.43
N ASN A 139 -0.23 -4.74 9.38
CA ASN A 139 -1.45 -5.53 9.46
C ASN A 139 -2.68 -4.64 9.40
N THR A 140 -3.79 -5.16 8.86
CA THR A 140 -5.08 -4.50 8.88
C THR A 140 -5.48 -4.16 10.33
N ILE A 141 -5.89 -2.92 10.56
CA ILE A 141 -6.49 -2.50 11.83
C ILE A 141 -7.90 -3.09 11.98
N VAL A 142 -8.32 -3.30 13.22
CA VAL A 142 -9.70 -3.68 13.55
C VAL A 142 -10.54 -2.42 13.71
N GLU A 143 -9.98 -1.40 14.36
CA GLU A 143 -10.66 -0.15 14.68
C GLU A 143 -9.86 1.10 14.27
N VAL A 144 -10.59 2.18 13.95
CA VAL A 144 -10.03 3.47 13.54
C VAL A 144 -9.22 4.14 14.67
N SER A 145 -9.50 3.79 15.92
CA SER A 145 -8.76 4.22 17.13
C SER A 145 -7.31 3.73 17.16
N GLU A 146 -6.94 2.72 16.36
CA GLU A 146 -5.56 2.22 16.29
C GLU A 146 -4.64 3.11 15.43
N LEU A 147 -5.22 4.00 14.61
CA LEU A 147 -4.47 4.90 13.72
C LEU A 147 -3.83 6.07 14.49
N SER A 148 -2.74 6.63 13.97
CA SER A 148 -2.23 7.94 14.40
C SER A 148 -3.31 9.02 14.28
N ASN A 149 -3.23 10.07 15.11
CA ASN A 149 -4.24 11.13 15.10
C ASN A 149 -4.30 11.84 13.76
N GLU A 150 -3.16 11.99 13.10
CA GLU A 150 -2.97 12.64 11.81
C GLU A 150 -3.68 11.88 10.69
N VAL A 151 -3.51 10.55 10.61
CA VAL A 151 -4.19 9.72 9.60
C VAL A 151 -5.66 9.52 9.96
N ARG A 152 -6.00 9.42 11.25
CA ARG A 152 -7.37 9.20 11.73
C ARG A 152 -8.35 10.27 11.25
N LYS A 153 -7.92 11.53 11.11
CA LYS A 153 -8.72 12.63 10.56
C LYS A 153 -9.32 12.30 9.18
N TYR A 154 -8.61 11.50 8.39
CA TYR A 154 -8.99 11.11 7.03
C TYR A 154 -9.69 9.73 6.97
N ALA A 155 -9.74 9.00 8.09
CA ALA A 155 -10.34 7.67 8.21
C ALA A 155 -11.89 7.73 8.33
N ASN A 156 -12.53 8.52 7.48
CA ASN A 156 -13.98 8.61 7.37
C ASN A 156 -14.40 8.56 5.88
N ARG A 157 -15.70 8.35 5.64
CA ARG A 157 -16.23 8.16 4.28
C ARG A 157 -15.93 9.34 3.36
N TYR A 158 -16.19 10.57 3.80
CA TYR A 158 -16.05 11.76 2.98
C TYR A 158 -14.59 11.97 2.56
N GLN A 159 -13.67 11.97 3.54
CA GLN A 159 -12.25 12.17 3.28
C GLN A 159 -11.65 11.04 2.44
N SER A 160 -12.07 9.79 2.68
CA SER A 160 -11.62 8.65 1.88
C SER A 160 -12.09 8.71 0.43
N GLU A 161 -13.29 9.22 0.15
CA GLU A 161 -13.74 9.40 -1.23
C GLU A 161 -12.98 10.56 -1.90
N ASN A 162 -12.72 11.66 -1.20
CA ASN A 162 -11.89 12.76 -1.73
C ASN A 162 -10.48 12.29 -2.11
N ILE A 163 -9.83 11.53 -1.22
CA ILE A 163 -8.51 10.94 -1.49
C ILE A 163 -8.58 10.02 -2.72
N LYS A 164 -9.57 9.12 -2.80
CA LYS A 164 -9.69 8.21 -3.95
C LYS A 164 -9.93 8.96 -5.26
N ASN A 165 -10.76 10.00 -5.24
CA ASN A 165 -11.03 10.83 -6.42
C ASN A 165 -9.75 11.51 -6.89
N GLU A 166 -8.96 12.06 -5.96
CA GLU A 166 -7.65 12.64 -6.26
C GLU A 166 -6.71 11.60 -6.89
N LEU A 167 -6.66 10.39 -6.35
CA LEU A 167 -5.84 9.31 -6.91
C LEU A 167 -6.31 8.86 -8.31
N ILE A 168 -7.62 8.87 -8.57
CA ILE A 168 -8.18 8.53 -9.88
C ILE A 168 -7.78 9.58 -10.92
N LEU A 169 -7.93 10.86 -10.56
CA LEU A 169 -7.70 11.98 -11.48
C LEU A 169 -6.22 12.21 -11.76
N ASN A 170 -5.39 12.18 -10.71
CA ASN A 170 -4.02 12.70 -10.77
C ASN A 170 -2.93 11.63 -10.55
N TRP A 171 -3.30 10.43 -10.10
CA TRP A 171 -2.35 9.32 -9.84
C TRP A 171 -2.62 8.06 -10.68
N HIS A 172 -3.51 8.17 -11.68
CA HIS A 172 -3.89 7.10 -12.60
C HIS A 172 -4.41 5.83 -11.89
N LEU A 173 -5.05 5.98 -10.73
CA LEU A 173 -5.68 4.87 -10.02
C LEU A 173 -6.94 4.42 -10.77
N ILE A 174 -6.98 3.12 -11.11
CA ILE A 174 -8.19 2.50 -11.66
C ILE A 174 -9.00 1.92 -10.50
N TYR A 175 -10.26 2.34 -10.38
CA TYR A 175 -11.09 2.11 -9.19
C TYR A 175 -12.50 1.62 -9.55
N TYR A 176 -13.03 0.67 -8.78
CA TYR A 176 -14.43 0.21 -8.90
C TYR A 176 -15.01 -0.27 -7.56
N SER A 177 -16.23 0.14 -7.19
CA SER A 177 -16.82 -0.19 -5.87
C SER A 177 -18.32 -0.48 -5.87
N ARG A 178 -18.94 -0.76 -7.03
CA ARG A 178 -20.40 -0.95 -7.12
C ARG A 178 -20.88 -2.19 -6.35
N TYR A 179 -21.88 -2.00 -5.49
CA TYR A 179 -22.56 -3.06 -4.71
C TYR A 179 -21.60 -4.01 -3.97
N THR A 180 -20.52 -3.48 -3.40
CA THR A 180 -19.57 -4.27 -2.62
C THR A 180 -19.14 -3.54 -1.36
N ARG A 181 -18.87 -4.28 -0.29
CA ARG A 181 -18.07 -3.78 0.83
C ARG A 181 -16.60 -3.72 0.38
N GLY A 182 -15.95 -2.57 0.60
CA GLY A 182 -14.63 -2.30 0.05
C GLY A 182 -14.71 -1.90 -1.43
N PHE A 183 -13.58 -1.99 -2.12
CA PHE A 183 -13.43 -1.53 -3.49
C PHE A 183 -12.32 -2.31 -4.20
N TYR A 184 -12.34 -2.30 -5.52
CA TYR A 184 -11.33 -2.92 -6.37
C TYR A 184 -10.41 -1.83 -6.90
N VAL A 185 -9.11 -2.12 -6.96
CA VAL A 185 -8.08 -1.21 -7.48
C VAL A 185 -7.13 -1.91 -8.43
N SER A 186 -6.64 -1.16 -9.41
CA SER A 186 -5.53 -1.52 -10.29
C SER A 186 -4.70 -0.28 -10.66
N LEU A 187 -3.45 -0.50 -11.05
CA LEU A 187 -2.56 0.49 -11.67
C LEU A 187 -2.13 0.07 -13.09
N LYS A 188 -2.65 -1.05 -13.60
CA LYS A 188 -2.19 -1.69 -14.84
C LYS A 188 -3.33 -2.09 -15.78
N MET A 189 -4.51 -2.36 -15.24
CA MET A 189 -5.67 -2.81 -16.02
C MET A 189 -6.47 -1.62 -16.57
N SER A 190 -7.23 -1.85 -17.63
CA SER A 190 -8.28 -0.91 -18.01
C SER A 190 -9.42 -0.90 -16.97
N LEU A 191 -10.23 0.15 -16.96
CA LEU A 191 -11.42 0.22 -16.13
C LEU A 191 -12.41 -0.90 -16.48
N GLU A 192 -12.60 -1.18 -17.76
CA GLU A 192 -13.51 -2.22 -18.25
C GLU A 192 -13.08 -3.61 -17.75
N ASP A 193 -11.79 -3.95 -17.85
CA ASP A 193 -11.27 -5.23 -17.36
C ASP A 193 -11.42 -5.37 -15.85
N LEU A 194 -11.18 -4.29 -15.10
CA LEU A 194 -11.34 -4.30 -13.65
C LEU A 194 -12.80 -4.55 -13.25
N ILE A 195 -13.74 -3.89 -13.95
CA ILE A 195 -15.18 -4.08 -13.75
C ILE A 195 -15.56 -5.51 -14.08
N PHE A 196 -15.12 -6.04 -15.23
CA PHE A 196 -15.39 -7.40 -15.64
C PHE A 196 -14.94 -8.43 -14.59
N GLU A 197 -13.72 -8.31 -14.10
CA GLU A 197 -13.17 -9.21 -13.08
C GLU A 197 -13.92 -9.10 -11.73
N ALA A 198 -14.31 -7.90 -11.32
CA ALA A 198 -15.12 -7.69 -10.13
C ALA A 198 -16.53 -8.30 -10.27
N GLU A 199 -17.18 -8.10 -11.40
CA GLU A 199 -18.52 -8.58 -11.71
C GLU A 199 -18.57 -10.11 -11.86
N LYS A 200 -17.56 -10.69 -12.52
CA LYS A 200 -17.36 -12.14 -12.62
C LYS A 200 -17.26 -12.79 -11.23
N LYS A 201 -16.46 -12.22 -10.33
CA LYS A 201 -16.38 -12.67 -8.92
C LYS A 201 -17.72 -12.56 -8.21
N ARG A 202 -18.45 -11.45 -8.40
CA ARG A 202 -19.77 -11.25 -7.79
C ARG A 202 -20.79 -12.30 -8.25
N LYS A 203 -20.84 -12.61 -9.55
CA LYS A 203 -21.70 -13.65 -10.10
C LYS A 203 -21.40 -15.01 -9.46
N SER A 204 -20.13 -15.41 -9.42
CA SER A 204 -19.70 -16.66 -8.81
C SER A 204 -20.09 -16.77 -7.33
N ILE A 205 -19.95 -15.69 -6.56
CA ILE A 205 -20.38 -15.66 -5.14
C ILE A 205 -21.89 -15.88 -5.02
N LYS A 206 -22.72 -15.20 -5.84
CA LYS A 206 -24.18 -15.37 -5.82
C LYS A 206 -24.59 -16.80 -6.15
N GLU A 207 -23.97 -17.42 -7.16
CA GLU A 207 -24.24 -18.81 -7.54
C GLU A 207 -23.89 -19.77 -6.41
N ASN A 208 -22.75 -19.57 -5.74
CA ASN A 208 -22.33 -20.39 -4.60
C ASN A 208 -23.29 -20.23 -3.40
N GLN A 209 -23.76 -19.01 -3.12
CA GLN A 209 -24.76 -18.75 -2.09
C GLN A 209 -26.09 -19.44 -2.39
N GLN A 210 -26.56 -19.38 -3.64
CA GLN A 210 -27.79 -20.06 -4.06
C GLN A 210 -27.69 -21.59 -3.88
N LYS A 211 -26.57 -22.19 -4.30
CA LYS A 211 -26.31 -23.63 -4.10
C LYS A 211 -26.30 -24.02 -2.61
N LEU A 212 -25.71 -23.18 -1.76
CA LEU A 212 -25.70 -23.44 -0.31
C LEU A 212 -27.12 -23.36 0.29
N LEU A 213 -27.91 -22.36 -0.10
CA LEU A 213 -29.30 -22.22 0.34
C LEU A 213 -30.15 -23.43 -0.07
N GLN A 214 -30.00 -23.91 -1.31
CA GLN A 214 -30.69 -25.11 -1.78
C GLN A 214 -30.33 -26.35 -0.97
N LYS A 215 -29.03 -26.55 -0.66
CA LYS A 215 -28.57 -27.67 0.18
C LYS A 215 -29.16 -27.61 1.59
N VAL A 216 -29.17 -26.44 2.22
CA VAL A 216 -29.75 -26.25 3.56
C VAL A 216 -31.25 -26.48 3.54
N ALA A 217 -31.96 -25.96 2.53
CA ALA A 217 -33.40 -26.17 2.38
C ALA A 217 -33.75 -27.65 2.17
N LEU A 218 -32.99 -28.36 1.32
CA LEU A 218 -33.15 -29.79 1.09
C LEU A 218 -32.94 -30.60 2.38
N LYS A 219 -31.88 -30.30 3.15
CA LYS A 219 -31.62 -30.98 4.43
C LYS A 219 -32.81 -30.84 5.39
N LYS A 220 -33.33 -29.62 5.55
CA LYS A 220 -34.50 -29.34 6.40
C LYS A 220 -35.74 -30.08 5.92
N ALA A 221 -35.97 -30.15 4.61
CA ALA A 221 -37.10 -30.87 4.04
C ALA A 221 -37.02 -32.39 4.32
N LEU A 222 -35.84 -32.98 4.16
CA LEU A 222 -35.59 -34.40 4.44
C LEU A 222 -35.73 -34.73 5.94
N GLU A 223 -35.26 -33.85 6.83
CA GLU A 223 -35.47 -33.99 8.28
C GLU A 223 -36.97 -33.96 8.63
N ARG A 224 -37.73 -33.05 8.03
CA ARG A 224 -39.17 -32.96 8.22
C ARG A 224 -39.92 -34.20 7.75
N LEU A 225 -39.49 -34.82 6.64
CA LEU A 225 -40.07 -36.08 6.16
C LEU A 225 -39.83 -37.20 7.17
N LYS A 226 -38.61 -37.33 7.70
CA LYS A 226 -38.28 -38.35 8.71
C LYS A 226 -39.14 -38.24 9.97
N THR A 227 -39.43 -37.01 10.43
CA THR A 227 -40.29 -36.79 11.61
C THR A 227 -41.78 -37.03 11.34
N THR A 228 -42.21 -37.09 10.07
CA THR A 228 -43.63 -37.29 9.71
C THR A 228 -43.98 -38.76 9.45
N THR A 229 -42.97 -39.62 9.24
CA THR A 229 -43.14 -41.08 9.06
C THR A 229 -42.92 -41.91 10.34
N ASN A 230 -42.72 -41.26 11.50
CA ASN A 230 -42.81 -41.87 12.83
C ASN A 230 -44.10 -41.42 13.51
#